data_AF-A0A1Q7DJE4-F1
#
_entry.id   AF-A0A1Q7DJE4-F1
#
_cell.length_a   1.000
_cell.length_b   1.000
_cell.length_c   1.000
_cell.angle_alpha   90.00
_cell.angle_beta   90.00
_cell.angle_gamma   90.00
#
_symmetry.space_group_name_H-M   'P 1'
#
loop_
_entity.id
_entity.type
_entity.pdbx_description
1 polymer ?
#
loop_
_entity_poly.entity_id
_entity_poly.type
_entity_poly.pdbx_seq_one_letter_code
_entity_poly.pdbx_strand_id
1 'polypeptide(L)'
;MRALVLTMLVLVLAGCVNLPLRPGVLLLDRGDALLEQGDYVSAVAAYDEFLKKYPDDRLAGSAQARRDTASAIRSAREEIARLRTDLSARENEMTRLRQEIDRLRADLETIKQTDLRLERKR
;
A
#
# COMPACT_ATOMS: atom_id res chain seq x y z
N MET A 1 43.75 -34.21 -34.58
CA MET A 1 42.59 -34.78 -33.85
C MET A 1 42.30 -34.07 -32.52
N ARG A 2 43.24 -33.99 -31.56
CA ARG A 2 42.99 -33.34 -30.24
C ARG A 2 42.81 -31.82 -30.28
N ALA A 3 43.49 -31.11 -31.17
CA ALA A 3 43.39 -29.65 -31.30
C ALA A 3 42.02 -29.17 -31.83
N LEU A 4 41.39 -29.95 -32.72
CA LEU A 4 40.05 -29.65 -33.26
C LEU A 4 38.94 -29.80 -32.22
N VAL A 5 39.09 -30.74 -31.29
CA VAL A 5 38.13 -30.96 -30.19
C VAL A 5 38.19 -29.81 -29.19
N LEU A 6 39.38 -29.28 -28.91
CA LEU A 6 39.59 -28.14 -28.02
C LEU A 6 38.99 -26.84 -28.59
N THR A 7 39.11 -26.61 -29.90
CA THR A 7 38.50 -25.42 -30.55
C THR A 7 36.97 -25.49 -30.60
N MET A 8 36.41 -26.70 -30.74
CA MET A 8 34.95 -26.92 -30.73
C MET A 8 34.35 -26.67 -29.33
N LEU A 9 35.05 -27.11 -28.28
CA LEU A 9 34.62 -26.91 -26.89
C LEU A 9 34.60 -25.42 -26.48
N VAL A 10 35.55 -24.64 -26.97
CA VAL A 10 35.62 -23.18 -26.71
C VAL A 10 34.47 -22.44 -27.42
N LEU A 11 34.06 -22.87 -28.62
CA LEU A 11 32.91 -22.28 -29.32
C LEU A 11 31.57 -22.57 -28.62
N VAL A 12 31.41 -23.78 -28.06
CA VAL A 12 30.21 -24.15 -27.28
C VAL A 12 30.14 -23.36 -25.98
N LEU A 13 31.27 -23.16 -25.29
CA LEU A 13 31.32 -22.34 -24.08
C LEU A 13 31.13 -20.84 -24.37
N ALA A 14 31.63 -20.32 -25.50
CA ALA A 14 31.38 -18.94 -25.93
C ALA A 14 29.90 -18.69 -26.29
N GLY A 15 29.19 -19.72 -26.78
CA GLY A 15 27.74 -19.69 -26.96
C GLY A 15 26.96 -19.54 -25.65
N CYS A 16 27.51 -19.98 -24.52
CA CYS A 16 26.92 -19.81 -23.19
C CYS A 16 27.29 -18.48 -22.52
N VAL A 17 28.31 -17.75 -23.00
CA VAL A 17 28.69 -16.43 -22.47
C VAL A 17 27.84 -15.31 -23.07
N ASN A 18 27.24 -15.54 -24.24
CA ASN A 18 26.20 -14.67 -24.78
C ASN A 18 24.83 -14.99 -24.14
N LEU A 19 24.82 -15.12 -22.82
CA LEU A 19 23.59 -15.09 -22.03
C LEU A 19 22.94 -13.74 -22.37
N PRO A 20 21.76 -13.70 -23.01
CA PRO A 20 21.07 -12.45 -23.19
C PRO A 20 20.60 -12.07 -21.78
N LEU A 21 21.44 -11.37 -21.02
CA LEU A 21 20.99 -10.55 -19.91
C LEU A 21 19.91 -9.67 -20.54
N ARG A 22 18.65 -10.05 -20.34
CA ARG A 22 17.52 -9.23 -20.70
C ARG A 22 17.32 -8.31 -19.51
N PRO A 23 17.88 -7.09 -19.51
CA PRO A 23 17.76 -6.17 -18.38
C PRO A 23 16.30 -5.88 -18.02
N GLY A 24 15.37 -6.06 -18.96
CA GLY A 24 13.93 -6.01 -18.69
C GLY A 24 13.48 -7.03 -17.64
N VAL A 25 13.89 -8.30 -17.73
CA VAL A 25 13.45 -9.34 -16.79
C VAL A 25 13.88 -8.99 -15.36
N LEU A 26 15.09 -8.48 -15.19
CA LEU A 26 15.60 -8.06 -13.88
C LEU A 26 14.79 -6.90 -13.27
N LEU A 27 14.37 -5.94 -14.09
CA LEU A 27 13.52 -4.81 -13.64
C LEU A 27 12.12 -5.29 -13.24
N LEU A 28 11.56 -6.25 -13.99
CA LEU A 28 10.28 -6.86 -13.66
C LEU A 28 10.35 -7.64 -12.35
N ASP A 29 11.37 -8.48 -12.17
CA ASP A 29 11.60 -9.27 -10.96
C ASP A 29 11.83 -8.38 -9.73
N ARG A 30 12.51 -7.23 -9.91
CA ARG A 30 12.67 -6.23 -8.86
C ARG A 30 11.31 -5.65 -8.44
N GLY A 31 10.45 -5.32 -9.40
CA GLY A 31 9.09 -4.85 -9.12
C GLY A 31 8.28 -5.90 -8.35
N ASP A 32 8.40 -7.18 -8.74
CA ASP A 32 7.73 -8.29 -8.05
C ASP A 32 8.22 -8.46 -6.61
N ALA A 33 9.53 -8.39 -6.39
CA ALA A 33 10.10 -8.44 -5.03
C ALA A 33 9.59 -7.29 -4.15
N LEU A 34 9.40 -6.09 -4.71
CA LEU A 34 8.84 -4.94 -4.00
C LEU A 34 7.34 -5.11 -3.71
N LEU A 35 6.58 -5.72 -4.63
CA LEU A 35 5.19 -6.11 -4.39
C LEU A 35 5.06 -7.07 -3.21
N GLU A 36 5.90 -8.11 -3.16
CA GLU A 36 5.93 -9.11 -2.09
C GLU A 36 6.33 -8.48 -0.74
N GLN A 37 7.24 -7.50 -0.75
CA GLN A 37 7.58 -6.70 0.43
C GLN A 37 6.44 -5.76 0.86
N GLY A 38 5.43 -5.58 0.02
CA GLY A 38 4.31 -4.66 0.25
C GLY A 38 4.65 -3.19 0.02
N ASP A 39 5.81 -2.90 -0.56
CA ASP A 39 6.21 -1.55 -0.99
C ASP A 39 5.65 -1.27 -2.40
N TYR A 40 4.36 -0.96 -2.44
CA TYR A 40 3.65 -0.70 -3.69
C TYR A 40 4.10 0.59 -4.38
N VAL A 41 4.69 1.54 -3.66
CA VAL A 41 5.18 2.80 -4.25
C VAL A 41 6.42 2.49 -5.09
N SER A 42 7.39 1.81 -4.50
CA SER A 42 8.60 1.40 -5.19
C SER A 42 8.31 0.38 -6.29
N ALA A 43 7.36 -0.54 -6.08
CA ALA A 43 6.96 -1.51 -7.09
C ALA A 43 6.39 -0.84 -8.34
N VAL A 44 5.46 0.12 -8.19
CA VAL A 44 4.92 0.90 -9.32
C VAL A 44 6.05 1.62 -10.06
N ALA A 45 6.98 2.24 -9.35
CA ALA A 45 8.11 2.93 -9.96
C ALA A 45 9.02 1.99 -10.78
N ALA A 46 9.28 0.78 -10.28
CA ALA A 46 10.08 -0.22 -10.98
C ALA A 46 9.39 -0.71 -12.28
N TYR A 47 8.07 -0.93 -12.23
CA TYR A 47 7.32 -1.31 -13.43
C TYR A 47 7.18 -0.16 -14.42
N ASP A 48 6.97 1.08 -13.96
CA ASP A 48 6.94 2.27 -14.82
C ASP A 48 8.31 2.46 -15.53
N GLU A 49 9.42 2.16 -14.84
CA GLU A 49 10.76 2.17 -15.44
C GLU A 49 10.92 1.07 -16.50
N PHE A 50 10.43 -0.15 -16.23
CA PHE A 50 10.40 -1.24 -17.20
C PHE A 50 9.65 -0.82 -18.47
N LEU A 51 8.44 -0.28 -18.31
CA LEU A 51 7.56 0.10 -19.42
C LEU A 51 8.16 1.25 -20.26
N LYS A 52 8.90 2.17 -19.63
CA LYS A 52 9.61 3.25 -20.34
C LYS A 52 10.81 2.75 -21.16
N LYS A 53 11.57 1.79 -20.61
CA LYS A 53 12.80 1.28 -21.24
C LYS A 53 12.52 0.18 -22.27
N TYR A 54 11.46 -0.60 -22.08
CA TYR A 54 11.12 -1.76 -22.90
C TYR A 54 9.63 -1.77 -23.29
N PRO A 55 9.14 -0.74 -24.02
CA PRO A 55 7.73 -0.63 -24.38
C PRO A 55 7.25 -1.78 -25.30
N ASP A 56 8.12 -2.30 -26.17
CA ASP A 56 7.79 -3.36 -27.14
C ASP A 56 8.17 -4.77 -26.65
N ASP A 57 8.57 -4.92 -25.38
CA ASP A 57 8.89 -6.25 -24.84
C ASP A 57 7.62 -7.08 -24.67
N ARG A 58 7.73 -8.39 -24.88
CA ARG A 58 6.61 -9.33 -24.71
C ARG A 58 6.06 -9.31 -23.27
N LEU A 59 6.88 -8.91 -22.31
CA LEU A 59 6.51 -8.77 -20.90
C LEU A 59 5.85 -7.43 -20.57
N ALA A 60 5.82 -6.44 -21.48
CA ALA A 60 5.22 -5.13 -21.23
C ALA A 60 3.75 -5.21 -20.80
N GLY A 61 2.96 -6.10 -21.42
CA GLY A 61 1.57 -6.33 -20.99
C GLY A 61 1.47 -6.87 -19.56
N SER A 62 2.38 -7.77 -19.15
CA SER A 62 2.43 -8.28 -17.78
C SER A 62 2.90 -7.20 -16.79
N ALA A 63 3.89 -6.39 -17.17
CA ALA A 63 4.40 -5.30 -16.36
C ALA A 63 3.30 -4.26 -16.10
N GLN A 64 2.52 -3.91 -17.14
CA GLN A 64 1.37 -3.00 -17.03
C GLN A 64 0.31 -3.55 -16.07
N ALA A 65 -0.10 -4.81 -16.22
CA ALA A 65 -1.10 -5.42 -15.36
C ALA A 65 -0.67 -5.47 -13.88
N ARG A 66 0.61 -5.79 -13.61
CA ARG A 66 1.18 -5.80 -12.26
C ARG A 66 1.28 -4.39 -11.68
N ARG A 67 1.69 -3.42 -12.49
CA ARG A 67 1.74 -2.00 -12.12
C ARG A 67 0.37 -1.46 -11.73
N ASP A 68 -0.66 -1.77 -12.51
CA ASP A 68 -2.02 -1.30 -12.24
C ASP A 68 -2.58 -1.94 -10.97
N THR A 69 -2.29 -3.22 -10.75
CA THR A 69 -2.61 -3.93 -9.50
C THR A 69 -1.90 -3.28 -8.30
N ALA A 70 -0.59 -3.02 -8.41
CA ALA A 70 0.19 -2.36 -7.37
C ALA A 70 -0.39 -0.96 -7.03
N SER A 71 -0.74 -0.18 -8.06
CA SER A 71 -1.35 1.14 -7.88
C SER A 71 -2.72 1.06 -7.20
N ALA A 72 -3.55 0.09 -7.58
CA ALA A 72 -4.87 -0.11 -6.98
C ALA A 72 -4.77 -0.49 -5.50
N ILE A 73 -3.83 -1.37 -5.14
CA ILE A 73 -3.63 -1.75 -3.73
C ILE A 73 -3.10 -0.55 -2.94
N ARG A 74 -2.17 0.24 -3.49
CA ARG A 74 -1.69 1.47 -2.86
C ARG A 74 -2.84 2.43 -2.56
N SER A 75 -3.69 2.74 -3.54
CA SER A 75 -4.83 3.65 -3.33
C SER A 75 -5.83 3.09 -2.31
N ALA A 76 -6.07 1.77 -2.33
CA ALA A 76 -6.94 1.14 -1.34
C ALA A 76 -6.36 1.25 0.08
N ARG A 77 -5.04 1.10 0.25
CA ARG A 77 -4.37 1.27 1.55
C ARG A 77 -4.45 2.71 2.05
N GLU A 78 -4.25 3.68 1.17
CA GLU A 78 -4.41 5.11 1.51
C GLU A 78 -5.83 5.42 1.96
N GLU A 79 -6.84 4.88 1.27
CA GLU A 79 -8.24 5.07 1.63
C GLU A 79 -8.59 4.40 2.96
N ILE A 80 -8.12 3.18 3.19
CA ILE A 80 -8.28 2.51 4.49
C ILE A 80 -7.65 3.33 5.62
N ALA A 81 -6.49 3.95 5.38
CA ALA A 81 -5.84 4.80 6.37
C ALA A 81 -6.70 6.05 6.69
N ARG A 82 -7.24 6.71 5.67
CA ARG A 82 -8.16 7.86 5.83
C ARG A 82 -9.41 7.46 6.62
N LEU A 83 -10.07 6.38 6.21
CA LEU A 83 -11.28 5.88 6.86
C LEU A 83 -11.04 5.52 8.33
N ARG A 84 -9.87 4.97 8.68
CA ARG A 84 -9.50 4.70 10.07
C ARG A 84 -9.35 5.98 10.88
N THR A 85 -8.72 7.00 10.31
CA THR A 85 -8.62 8.32 10.96
C THR A 85 -10.01 8.92 11.19
N ASP A 86 -10.87 8.92 10.18
CA ASP A 86 -12.23 9.45 10.29
C ASP A 86 -13.06 8.70 11.32
N LEU A 87 -12.98 7.37 11.33
CA LEU A 87 -13.66 6.54 12.33
C LEU A 87 -13.20 6.90 13.75
N SER A 88 -11.90 7.02 13.97
CA SER A 88 -11.38 7.42 15.29
C SER A 88 -11.84 8.81 15.71
N ALA A 89 -11.97 9.75 14.77
CA ALA A 89 -12.47 11.09 15.04
C ALA A 89 -13.95 11.05 15.45
N ARG A 90 -14.76 10.23 14.77
CA ARG A 90 -16.18 10.00 15.10
C ARG A 90 -16.38 9.32 16.44
N GLU A 91 -15.52 8.36 16.80
CA GLU A 91 -15.55 7.73 18.12
C GLU A 91 -15.24 8.76 19.23
N ASN A 92 -14.26 9.63 19.01
CA ASN A 92 -13.93 10.71 19.93
C ASN A 92 -15.06 11.75 20.04
N GLU A 93 -15.74 12.07 18.93
CA GLU A 93 -16.92 12.95 18.94
C GLU A 93 -18.06 12.31 19.75
N MET A 94 -18.34 11.02 19.53
CA MET A 94 -19.38 10.29 20.23
C MET A 94 -19.12 10.22 21.75
N THR A 95 -17.86 10.04 22.16
CA THR A 95 -17.50 10.04 23.59
C THR A 95 -17.70 11.43 24.22
N ARG A 96 -17.34 12.51 23.52
CA ARG A 96 -17.60 13.89 23.99
C ARG A 96 -19.10 14.17 24.14
N LEU A 97 -19.91 13.80 23.15
CA LEU A 97 -21.36 13.98 23.20
C LEU A 97 -21.99 13.20 24.36
N ARG A 98 -21.52 11.97 24.63
CA ARG A 98 -21.97 11.21 25.81
C ARG A 98 -21.64 11.93 27.12
N GLN A 99 -20.43 12.45 27.24
CA GLN A 99 -20.04 13.23 28.43
C GLN A 99 -20.88 14.50 28.60
N GLU A 100 -21.20 15.18 27.50
CA GLU A 100 -22.05 16.36 27.53
C GLU A 100 -23.48 16.02 27.96
N ILE A 101 -24.05 14.93 27.44
CA ILE A 101 -25.35 14.42 27.88
C ILE A 101 -25.34 14.11 29.39
N ASP A 102 -24.30 13.45 29.90
CA ASP A 102 -24.21 13.11 31.33
C ASP A 102 -24.06 14.36 32.21
N ARG A 103 -23.30 15.37 31.76
CA ARG A 103 -23.20 16.67 32.44
C ARG A 103 -24.55 17.39 32.48
N LEU A 104 -25.22 17.50 31.34
CA LEU A 104 -26.53 18.16 31.26
C LEU A 104 -27.57 17.46 32.14
N ARG A 105 -27.52 16.12 32.24
CA ARG A 105 -28.38 15.36 33.17
C ARG A 105 -28.09 15.69 34.63
N ALA A 106 -26.82 15.80 35.02
CA ALA A 106 -26.45 16.16 36.39
C ALA A 106 -26.85 17.61 36.73
N ASP A 107 -26.70 18.53 35.79
CA ASP A 107 -27.11 19.92 35.95
C ASP A 107 -28.64 20.04 36.11
N LEU A 108 -29.40 19.30 35.30
CA LEU A 108 -30.87 19.25 35.43
C LEU A 108 -31.32 18.73 36.80
N GLU A 109 -30.68 17.68 37.31
CA GLU A 109 -31.00 17.15 38.64
C GLU A 109 -30.66 18.16 39.76
N THR A 110 -29.54 18.88 39.60
CA THR A 110 -29.14 19.94 40.55
C THR A 110 -30.17 21.08 40.58
N ILE A 111 -30.63 21.54 39.41
CA ILE A 111 -31.66 22.57 39.29
C ILE A 111 -32.95 22.10 39.97
N LYS A 112 -33.40 20.87 39.68
CA LYS A 112 -34.60 20.28 40.29
C LYS A 112 -34.51 20.21 41.81
N GLN A 113 -33.37 19.80 42.36
CA GLN A 113 -33.18 19.77 43.82
C GLN A 113 -33.20 21.16 44.44
N THR A 114 -32.67 22.15 43.74
CA THR A 114 -32.67 23.55 44.19
C THR A 114 -34.09 24.09 44.25
N ASP A 115 -34.90 23.80 43.24
CA ASP A 115 -36.31 24.19 43.18
C ASP A 115 -37.12 23.56 44.34
N LEU A 116 -37.00 22.25 44.55
CA LEU A 116 -37.63 21.53 45.66
C LEU A 116 -37.21 22.04 47.06
N ARG A 117 -36.00 22.61 47.18
CA ARG A 117 -35.53 23.24 48.44
C ARG A 117 -36.14 24.63 48.62
N LEU A 118 -36.35 25.37 47.54
CA LEU A 118 -36.99 26.69 47.58
C LEU A 118 -38.48 26.55 47.90
N GLU A 119 -39.18 25.59 47.29
CA GLU A 119 -40.59 25.31 47.58
C GLU A 119 -40.81 24.93 49.04
N ARG A 120 -39.99 24.04 49.63
CA ARG A 120 -40.10 23.66 51.04
C ARG A 120 -39.82 24.78 52.04
N LYS A 121 -39.19 25.88 51.61
CA LYS A 121 -38.88 27.03 52.46
C LYS A 121 -39.96 28.13 52.41
N ARG A 122 -40.91 28.04 51.47
CA ARG A 122 -42.08 28.92 51.39
C ARG A 122 -43.23 28.33 52.18
#